data_AF-A0A435FIY5-F1
#
_entry.id   AF-A0A435FIY5-F1
#
_cell.length_a   1.000
_cell.length_b   1.000
_cell.length_c   1.000
_cell.angle_alpha   90.00
_cell.angle_beta   90.00
_cell.angle_gamma   90.00
#
_symmetry.space_group_name_H-M   'P 1'
#
loop_
_entity.id
_entity.type
_entity.pdbx_description
1 polymer ?
#
loop_
_entity_poly.entity_id
_entity_poly.type
_entity_poly.pdbx_seq_one_letter_code
_entity_poly.pdbx_strand_id
1 'polypeptide(L)'
;MLSRNHSEVYARRLRAVLIRSLPLLEARGIVVVILAGVVGVMAGILVTAMSQIVQDLHGLLFGVQPGGRLSGMFSLANPMQALIPAIGGILLGLTVVWLRIRKFRTPIDPIEANALYGGRMSLTDTFIIAGQTMISSGFGASVGLEAGYTQVGSGLASRLAGIFR
;
A
#
# COMPACT_ATOMS: atom_id res chain seq x y z
N MET A 1 16.67 -47.11 5.40
CA MET A 1 16.36 -46.20 4.26
C MET A 1 14.85 -46.25 3.91
N LEU A 2 13.92 -45.79 4.76
CA LEU A 2 12.47 -45.97 4.52
C LEU A 2 11.55 -44.83 5.02
N SER A 3 12.00 -43.56 5.06
CA SER A 3 11.19 -42.46 5.66
C SER A 3 10.72 -41.35 4.71
N ARG A 4 11.08 -41.35 3.42
CA ARG A 4 10.77 -40.23 2.50
C ARG A 4 9.45 -40.35 1.71
N ASN A 5 8.90 -41.55 1.55
CA ASN A 5 7.75 -41.78 0.65
C ASN A 5 6.37 -41.46 1.26
N HIS A 6 6.20 -41.59 2.59
CA HIS A 6 4.89 -41.40 3.23
C HIS A 6 4.48 -39.93 3.32
N SER A 7 5.45 -39.01 3.48
CA SER A 7 5.21 -37.57 3.53
C SER A 7 4.73 -37.02 2.19
N GLU A 8 5.26 -37.51 1.07
CA GLU A 8 4.81 -37.11 -0.26
C GLU A 8 3.39 -37.57 -0.56
N VAL A 9 3.01 -38.77 -0.13
CA VAL A 9 1.66 -39.31 -0.35
C VAL A 9 0.63 -38.54 0.48
N TYR A 10 0.94 -38.20 1.73
CA TYR A 10 0.09 -37.34 2.56
C TYR A 10 -0.05 -35.94 1.99
N ALA A 11 1.04 -35.31 1.55
CA ALA A 11 1.00 -33.99 0.93
C ALA A 11 0.14 -33.99 -0.35
N ARG A 12 0.25 -35.03 -1.19
CA ARG A 12 -0.56 -35.17 -2.40
C ARG A 12 -2.05 -35.39 -2.08
N ARG A 13 -2.38 -36.20 -1.07
CA ARG A 13 -3.78 -36.39 -0.61
C ARG A 13 -4.36 -35.11 -0.01
N LEU A 14 -3.61 -34.41 0.83
CA LEU A 14 -4.04 -33.14 1.42
C LEU A 14 -4.31 -32.09 0.33
N ARG A 15 -3.41 -32.00 -0.65
CA ARG A 15 -3.56 -31.11 -1.81
C ARG A 15 -4.80 -31.47 -2.64
N ALA A 16 -5.06 -32.76 -2.86
CA ALA A 16 -6.23 -33.22 -3.60
C ALA A 16 -7.55 -32.90 -2.86
N VAL A 17 -7.60 -33.08 -1.53
CA VAL A 17 -8.77 -32.74 -0.71
C VAL A 17 -9.01 -31.23 -0.71
N LEU A 18 -7.95 -30.43 -0.54
CA LEU A 18 -8.01 -28.97 -0.60
C LEU A 18 -8.59 -28.51 -1.94
N ILE A 19 -8.03 -28.99 -3.06
CA ILE A 19 -8.50 -28.62 -4.41
C ILE A 19 -9.97 -29.00 -4.61
N ARG A 20 -10.39 -30.18 -4.12
CA ARG A 20 -11.80 -30.62 -4.23
C ARG A 20 -12.77 -29.79 -3.38
N SER A 21 -12.29 -29.20 -2.28
CA SER A 21 -13.11 -28.39 -1.37
C SER A 21 -13.27 -26.93 -1.80
N LEU A 22 -12.35 -26.39 -2.60
CA LEU A 22 -12.38 -24.99 -3.07
C LEU A 22 -13.74 -24.58 -3.71
N PRO A 23 -14.35 -25.35 -4.62
CA PRO A 23 -15.61 -24.95 -5.26
C PRO A 23 -16.78 -24.86 -4.27
N LEU A 24 -16.78 -25.68 -3.22
CA LEU A 24 -17.82 -25.69 -2.19
C LEU A 24 -17.70 -24.48 -1.25
N LEU A 25 -16.46 -24.04 -0.97
CA LEU A 25 -16.17 -22.86 -0.17
C LEU A 25 -16.45 -21.57 -0.94
N GLU A 26 -16.19 -21.56 -2.25
CA GLU A 26 -16.55 -20.46 -3.16
C GLU A 26 -18.07 -20.28 -3.25
N ALA A 27 -18.82 -21.36 -3.42
CA ALA A 27 -20.29 -21.33 -3.47
C ALA A 27 -20.92 -20.74 -2.18
N ARG A 28 -20.23 -20.85 -1.05
CA ARG A 28 -20.66 -20.30 0.26
C ARG A 28 -20.09 -18.91 0.57
N GLY A 29 -19.28 -18.32 -0.34
CA GLY A 29 -18.66 -17.01 -0.14
C GLY A 29 -17.53 -16.96 0.92
N ILE A 30 -17.19 -18.08 1.55
CA ILE A 30 -16.21 -18.16 2.64
C ILE A 30 -14.82 -17.72 2.14
N VAL A 31 -14.46 -18.11 0.92
CA VAL A 31 -13.17 -17.74 0.30
C VAL A 31 -13.04 -16.22 0.18
N VAL A 32 -14.11 -15.52 -0.19
CA VAL A 32 -14.11 -14.06 -0.31
C VAL A 32 -13.96 -13.39 1.06
N VAL A 33 -14.60 -13.92 2.11
CA VAL A 33 -14.47 -13.40 3.48
C VAL A 33 -13.04 -13.58 4.00
N ILE A 34 -12.45 -14.76 3.82
CA ILE A 34 -11.06 -15.03 4.23
C ILE A 34 -10.12 -14.10 3.46
N LEU A 35 -10.30 -13.95 2.14
CA LEU A 35 -9.51 -13.05 1.32
C LEU A 35 -9.63 -11.60 1.81
N ALA A 36 -10.84 -11.12 2.10
CA ALA A 36 -11.06 -9.78 2.64
C ALA A 36 -10.34 -9.58 3.98
N GLY A 37 -10.36 -10.59 4.86
CA GLY A 37 -9.61 -10.57 6.12
C GLY A 37 -8.09 -10.46 5.90
N VAL A 38 -7.53 -11.25 4.99
CA VAL A 38 -6.10 -11.20 4.63
C VAL A 38 -5.73 -9.84 4.05
N VAL A 39 -6.54 -9.32 3.11
CA VAL A 39 -6.36 -7.99 2.53
C VAL A 39 -6.38 -6.91 3.62
N GLY A 40 -7.34 -6.98 4.55
CA GLY A 40 -7.46 -6.03 5.65
C GLY A 40 -6.23 -6.02 6.58
N VAL A 41 -5.72 -7.18 6.98
CA VAL A 41 -4.51 -7.29 7.80
C VAL A 41 -3.30 -6.69 7.09
N MET A 42 -3.09 -7.08 5.84
CA MET A 42 -1.95 -6.59 5.06
C MET A 42 -2.04 -5.08 4.78
N ALA A 43 -3.22 -4.57 4.43
CA ALA A 43 -3.45 -3.15 4.25
C ALA A 43 -3.22 -2.38 5.56
N GLY A 44 -3.68 -2.90 6.70
CA GLY A 44 -3.44 -2.31 8.01
C GLY A 44 -1.95 -2.19 8.32
N ILE A 45 -1.17 -3.26 8.11
CA ILE A 45 0.29 -3.24 8.31
C ILE A 45 0.94 -2.16 7.44
N LEU A 46 0.59 -2.08 6.16
CA LEU A 46 1.18 -1.13 5.23
C LEU A 46 0.78 0.32 5.57
N VAL A 47 -0.48 0.56 5.90
CA VAL A 47 -0.98 1.89 6.31
C VAL A 47 -0.31 2.36 7.60
N THR A 48 -0.16 1.48 8.58
CA THR A 48 0.59 1.78 9.81
C THR A 48 2.05 2.08 9.50
N ALA A 49 2.70 1.29 8.64
CA ALA A 49 4.09 1.55 8.23
C ALA A 49 4.24 2.91 7.53
N MET A 50 3.35 3.24 6.60
CA MET A 50 3.33 4.55 5.93
C MET A 50 3.14 5.69 6.93
N SER A 51 2.22 5.52 7.88
CA SER A 51 1.96 6.51 8.95
C SER A 51 3.20 6.74 9.81
N GLN A 52 3.86 5.66 10.21
CA GLN A 52 5.06 5.71 11.03
C GLN A 52 6.21 6.40 10.30
N ILE A 53 6.46 6.03 9.03
CA ILE A 53 7.49 6.66 8.20
C ILE A 53 7.29 8.17 8.13
N VAL A 54 6.05 8.63 7.92
CA VAL A 54 5.73 10.06 7.86
C VAL A 54 5.90 10.74 9.22
N GLN A 55 5.53 10.09 10.33
CA GLN A 55 5.80 10.62 11.67
C GLN A 55 7.29 10.74 11.97
N ASP A 56 8.09 9.74 11.56
CA ASP A 56 9.54 9.77 11.73
C ASP A 56 10.17 10.90 10.90
N LEU A 57 9.69 11.10 9.66
CA LEU A 57 10.06 12.25 8.83
C LEU A 57 9.70 13.58 9.51
N HIS A 58 8.52 13.69 10.11
CA HIS A 58 8.12 14.88 10.87
C HIS A 58 9.02 15.13 12.09
N GLY A 59 9.38 14.07 12.83
CA GLY A 59 10.33 14.14 13.93
C GLY A 59 11.72 14.60 13.46
N LEU A 60 12.23 14.03 12.37
CA LEU A 60 13.56 14.33 11.83
C LEU A 60 13.66 15.73 11.23
N LEU A 61 12.66 16.13 10.44
CA LEU A 61 12.70 17.37 9.65
C LEU A 61 12.24 18.58 10.46
N PHE A 62 11.20 18.42 11.27
CA PHE A 62 10.55 19.52 11.98
C PHE A 62 10.75 19.47 13.49
N GLY A 63 11.32 18.40 14.04
CA GLY A 63 11.50 18.24 15.49
C GLY A 63 10.18 17.94 16.21
N VAL A 64 9.22 17.30 15.54
CA VAL A 64 7.94 16.90 16.17
C VAL A 64 8.22 15.91 17.30
N GLN A 65 7.67 16.19 18.49
CA GLN A 65 7.80 15.29 19.64
C GLN A 65 7.04 13.97 19.40
N PRO A 66 7.47 12.85 20.02
CA PRO A 66 6.77 11.59 19.93
C PRO A 66 5.28 11.72 20.32
N GLY A 67 4.38 11.22 19.46
CA GLY A 67 2.93 11.35 19.64
C GLY A 67 2.34 12.71 19.26
N GLY A 68 3.17 13.69 18.92
CA GLY A 68 2.77 14.98 18.37
C GLY A 68 2.43 14.93 16.88
N ARG A 69 1.84 16.00 16.36
CA ARG A 69 1.54 16.18 14.93
C ARG A 69 2.13 17.50 14.45
N LEU A 70 2.71 17.52 13.26
CA LEU A 70 3.25 18.74 12.65
C LEU A 70 2.22 19.86 12.57
N SER A 71 0.97 19.53 12.19
CA SER A 71 -0.14 20.48 12.11
C SER A 71 -0.60 21.04 13.47
N GLY A 72 -0.15 20.45 14.58
CA GLY A 72 -0.45 20.90 15.94
C GLY A 72 0.63 21.78 16.57
N MET A 73 1.75 22.03 15.87
CA MET A 73 2.83 22.86 16.38
C MET A 73 2.47 24.34 16.31
N PHE A 74 2.67 25.08 17.40
CA PHE A 74 2.46 26.53 17.45
C PHE A 74 3.56 27.29 16.68
N SER A 75 4.79 26.80 16.72
CA SER A 75 5.94 27.41 16.05
C SER A 75 6.95 26.35 15.65
N LEU A 76 7.71 26.63 14.59
CA LEU A 76 8.89 25.85 14.19
C LEU A 76 10.05 26.15 15.14
N ALA A 77 10.91 25.16 15.38
CA ALA A 77 12.09 25.34 16.23
C ALA A 77 13.16 26.21 15.53
N ASN A 78 13.25 26.13 14.20
CA ASN A 78 14.15 26.93 13.39
C ASN A 78 13.40 27.49 12.16
N PRO A 79 13.47 28.80 11.86
CA PRO A 79 12.85 29.39 10.68
C PRO A 79 13.23 28.71 9.35
N MET A 80 14.42 28.12 9.25
CA MET A 80 14.85 27.38 8.04
C MET A 80 14.01 26.13 7.76
N GLN A 81 13.31 25.59 8.75
CA GLN A 81 12.39 24.47 8.56
C GLN A 81 11.22 24.85 7.62
N ALA A 82 10.91 26.14 7.45
CA ALA A 82 9.93 26.61 6.48
C ALA A 82 10.34 26.35 5.02
N LEU A 83 11.63 26.06 4.75
CA LEU A 83 12.12 25.69 3.42
C LEU A 83 11.98 24.20 3.12
N ILE A 84 11.72 23.35 4.12
CA ILE A 84 11.62 21.90 3.96
C ILE A 84 10.48 21.51 3.00
N PRO A 85 9.28 22.11 3.06
CA PRO A 85 8.24 21.85 2.07
C PRO A 85 8.67 22.15 0.62
N ALA A 86 9.52 23.17 0.41
CA ALA A 86 10.04 23.47 -0.92
C ALA A 86 10.97 22.35 -1.44
N ILE A 87 11.81 21.79 -0.57
CA ILE A 87 12.63 20.61 -0.89
C ILE A 87 11.74 19.42 -1.26
N GLY A 88 10.70 19.17 -0.47
CA GLY A 88 9.70 18.12 -0.75
C GLY A 88 9.02 18.31 -2.11
N GLY A 89 8.61 19.54 -2.42
CA GLY A 89 8.02 19.90 -3.70
C GLY A 89 8.96 19.67 -4.89
N ILE A 90 10.25 20.00 -4.74
CA ILE A 90 11.27 19.71 -5.76
C ILE A 90 11.42 18.21 -5.95
N LEU A 91 11.54 17.44 -4.86
CA LEU A 91 11.65 15.98 -4.93
C LEU A 91 10.43 15.35 -5.62
N LEU A 92 9.22 15.77 -5.27
CA LEU A 92 8.01 15.32 -5.96
C LEU A 92 8.00 15.71 -7.44
N GLY A 93 8.35 16.95 -7.75
CA GLY A 93 8.46 17.41 -9.14
C GLY A 93 9.42 16.55 -9.96
N LEU A 94 10.57 16.19 -9.39
CA LEU A 94 11.54 15.29 -10.02
C LEU A 94 10.94 13.90 -10.27
N THR A 95 10.15 13.35 -9.34
CA THR A 95 9.47 12.06 -9.58
C THR A 95 8.49 12.16 -10.75
N VAL A 96 7.72 13.24 -10.86
CA VAL A 96 6.77 13.47 -11.97
C VAL A 96 7.49 13.59 -13.30
N VAL A 97 8.57 14.39 -13.35
CA VAL A 97 9.40 14.56 -14.55
C VAL A 97 10.02 13.23 -14.96
N TRP A 98 10.56 12.46 -14.01
CA TRP A 98 11.16 11.15 -14.27
C TRP A 98 10.14 10.16 -14.86
N LEU A 99 8.94 10.07 -14.28
CA LEU A 99 7.86 9.22 -14.80
C LEU A 99 7.45 9.62 -16.22
N ARG A 100 7.37 10.93 -16.50
CA ARG A 100 7.08 11.44 -17.84
C ARG A 100 8.17 11.07 -18.86
N ILE A 101 9.44 11.25 -18.51
CA ILE A 101 10.58 10.90 -19.39
C ILE A 101 10.56 9.39 -19.72
N ARG A 102 10.23 8.56 -18.73
CA ARG A 102 10.13 7.10 -18.88
C ARG A 102 8.82 6.64 -19.53
N LYS A 103 7.96 7.57 -19.98
CA LYS A 103 6.66 7.31 -20.62
C LYS A 103 5.76 6.39 -19.77
N PHE A 104 5.81 6.55 -18.45
CA PHE A 104 4.84 5.89 -17.58
C PHE A 104 3.44 6.42 -17.88
N ARG A 105 2.48 5.51 -17.83
CA ARG A 105 1.06 5.84 -17.97
C ARG A 105 0.60 6.56 -16.70
N THR A 106 -0.46 7.35 -16.81
CA THR A 106 -1.10 7.93 -15.62
C THR A 106 -1.56 6.79 -14.71
N PRO A 107 -1.19 6.81 -13.43
CA PRO A 107 -1.70 5.86 -12.45
C PRO A 107 -3.23 5.86 -12.42
N ILE A 108 -3.84 4.68 -12.42
CA ILE A 108 -5.30 4.52 -12.30
C ILE A 108 -5.66 4.51 -10.82
N ASP A 109 -6.63 5.34 -10.43
CA ASP A 109 -7.14 5.38 -9.06
C ASP A 109 -8.13 4.22 -8.79
N PRO A 110 -8.44 3.92 -7.51
CA PRO A 110 -9.27 2.77 -7.16
C PRO A 110 -10.72 2.89 -7.65
N ILE A 111 -11.24 4.12 -7.74
CA ILE A 111 -12.60 4.42 -8.17
C ILE A 111 -12.70 4.19 -9.69
N GLU A 112 -11.75 4.73 -10.45
CA GLU A 112 -11.62 4.53 -11.90
C GLU A 112 -11.38 3.05 -12.24
N ALA A 113 -10.50 2.37 -11.50
CA ALA A 113 -10.26 0.95 -11.65
C ALA A 113 -11.54 0.13 -11.51
N ASN A 114 -12.35 0.41 -10.48
CA ASN A 114 -13.60 -0.27 -10.24
C ASN A 114 -14.66 0.04 -11.33
N ALA A 115 -14.77 1.30 -11.74
CA ALA A 115 -15.78 1.75 -12.69
C ALA A 115 -15.49 1.33 -14.15
N LEU A 116 -14.23 1.43 -14.60
CA LEU A 116 -13.87 1.30 -16.01
C LEU A 116 -13.05 0.04 -16.32
N TYR A 117 -12.37 -0.54 -15.31
CA TYR A 117 -11.39 -1.61 -15.52
C TYR A 117 -11.69 -2.90 -14.74
N GLY A 118 -12.88 -3.01 -14.14
CA GLY A 118 -13.31 -4.19 -13.39
C GLY A 118 -12.47 -4.45 -12.14
N GLY A 119 -12.04 -3.38 -11.48
CA GLY A 119 -11.24 -3.40 -10.24
C GLY A 119 -9.77 -3.76 -10.45
N ARG A 120 -9.27 -3.78 -11.70
CA ARG A 120 -7.87 -4.12 -12.00
C ARG A 120 -6.95 -2.92 -11.78
N MET A 121 -5.93 -3.08 -10.95
CA MET A 121 -4.94 -2.06 -10.65
C MET A 121 -3.51 -2.56 -10.83
N SER A 122 -2.61 -1.65 -11.19
CA SER A 122 -1.17 -1.88 -11.26
C SER A 122 -0.54 -1.73 -9.87
N LEU A 123 0.23 -2.74 -9.44
CA LEU A 123 1.01 -2.64 -8.20
C LEU A 123 2.11 -1.58 -8.29
N THR A 124 2.71 -1.42 -9.47
CA THR A 124 3.75 -0.41 -9.68
C THR A 124 3.19 0.99 -9.45
N ASP A 125 2.03 1.27 -10.04
CA ASP A 125 1.34 2.56 -9.91
C ASP A 125 0.94 2.81 -8.46
N THR A 126 0.52 1.73 -7.77
CA THR A 126 0.21 1.75 -6.35
C THR A 126 1.39 2.19 -5.48
N PHE A 127 2.57 1.59 -5.68
CA PHE A 127 3.76 1.95 -4.92
C PHE A 127 4.29 3.34 -5.26
N ILE A 128 4.17 3.76 -6.53
CA ILE A 128 4.53 5.12 -6.97
C ILE A 128 3.68 6.15 -6.22
N ILE A 129 2.35 6.01 -6.25
CA ILE A 129 1.45 6.94 -5.55
C ILE A 129 1.73 6.92 -4.06
N ALA A 130 1.84 5.74 -3.43
CA ALA A 130 2.11 5.64 -2.00
C ALA A 130 3.40 6.36 -1.60
N GLY A 131 4.48 6.18 -2.38
CA GLY A 131 5.74 6.86 -2.19
C GLY A 131 5.62 8.38 -2.36
N GLN A 132 4.96 8.84 -3.41
CA GLN A 132 4.72 10.27 -3.65
C GLN A 132 3.86 10.90 -2.54
N THR A 133 2.84 10.20 -2.04
CA THR A 133 2.03 10.68 -0.91
C THR A 133 2.88 10.79 0.35
N MET A 134 3.71 9.79 0.67
CA MET A 134 4.60 9.84 1.83
C MET A 134 5.64 10.97 1.73
N ILE A 135 6.23 11.20 0.55
CA ILE A 135 7.15 12.33 0.34
C ILE A 135 6.41 13.65 0.53
N SER A 136 5.21 13.79 -0.04
CA SER A 136 4.41 15.02 0.09
C SER A 136 4.09 15.34 1.55
N SER A 137 3.42 14.42 2.23
CA SER A 137 3.01 14.63 3.62
C SER A 137 4.21 14.69 4.57
N GLY A 138 5.24 13.86 4.36
CA GLY A 138 6.44 13.81 5.20
C GLY A 138 7.26 15.10 5.17
N PHE A 139 7.35 15.77 4.03
CA PHE A 139 8.03 17.07 3.92
C PHE A 139 7.13 18.26 4.32
N GLY A 140 5.93 18.00 4.85
CA GLY A 140 5.05 19.04 5.38
C GLY A 140 4.18 19.75 4.34
N ALA A 141 3.96 19.13 3.16
CA ALA A 141 2.95 19.64 2.25
C ALA A 141 1.54 19.52 2.87
N SER A 142 0.64 20.42 2.50
CA SER A 142 -0.73 20.48 3.03
C SER A 142 -1.67 19.42 2.41
N VAL A 143 -1.23 18.17 2.36
CA VAL A 143 -2.01 17.01 1.90
C VAL A 143 -1.81 15.82 2.84
N GLY A 144 -2.87 15.03 3.03
CA GLY A 144 -2.83 13.85 3.89
C GLY A 144 -2.42 12.57 3.16
N LEU A 145 -2.44 11.46 3.90
CA LEU A 145 -2.01 10.14 3.45
C LEU A 145 -3.14 9.27 2.88
N GLU A 146 -4.38 9.80 2.87
CA GLU A 146 -5.60 9.06 2.55
C GLU A 146 -5.57 8.46 1.14
N ALA A 147 -5.01 9.21 0.17
CA ALA A 147 -4.82 8.74 -1.19
C ALA A 147 -3.87 7.53 -1.24
N GLY A 148 -2.75 7.60 -0.52
CA GLY A 148 -1.80 6.51 -0.41
C GLY A 148 -2.39 5.28 0.29
N TYR A 149 -3.15 5.47 1.38
CA TYR A 149 -3.81 4.38 2.09
C TYR A 149 -4.82 3.65 1.21
N THR A 150 -5.66 4.41 0.53
CA THR A 150 -6.69 3.86 -0.36
C THR A 150 -6.03 3.10 -1.51
N GLN A 151 -5.00 3.70 -2.13
CA GLN A 151 -4.29 3.09 -3.26
C GLN A 151 -3.59 1.78 -2.87
N VAL A 152 -2.89 1.74 -1.73
CA VAL A 152 -2.18 0.53 -1.29
C VAL A 152 -3.15 -0.58 -0.92
N GLY A 153 -4.24 -0.24 -0.21
CA GLY A 153 -5.29 -1.20 0.12
C GLY A 153 -5.95 -1.79 -1.12
N SER A 154 -6.38 -0.94 -2.06
CA SER A 154 -7.06 -1.38 -3.28
C SER A 154 -6.14 -2.12 -4.25
N GLY A 155 -4.89 -1.66 -4.40
CA GLY A 155 -3.90 -2.30 -5.27
C GLY A 155 -3.56 -3.71 -4.79
N LEU A 156 -3.40 -3.89 -3.47
CA LEU A 156 -3.19 -5.21 -2.89
C LEU A 156 -4.42 -6.11 -3.06
N ALA A 157 -5.61 -5.58 -2.76
CA ALA A 157 -6.88 -6.31 -2.94
C ALA A 157 -7.02 -6.80 -4.39
N SER A 158 -6.79 -5.90 -5.36
CA SER A 158 -6.83 -6.21 -6.79
C SER A 158 -5.85 -7.32 -7.17
N ARG A 159 -4.61 -7.24 -6.67
CA ARG A 159 -3.58 -8.23 -6.99
C ARG A 159 -3.89 -9.62 -6.41
N LEU A 160 -4.37 -9.67 -5.17
CA LEU A 160 -4.70 -10.92 -4.49
C LEU A 160 -5.96 -11.55 -5.08
N ALA A 161 -6.98 -10.75 -5.37
CA ALA A 161 -8.19 -11.21 -6.06
C ALA A 161 -7.86 -11.79 -7.46
N GLY A 162 -6.87 -11.23 -8.15
CA GLY A 162 -6.39 -11.76 -9.43
C GLY A 162 -5.79 -13.18 -9.38
N ILE A 163 -5.47 -13.72 -8.19
CA ILE A 163 -4.94 -15.09 -8.02
C ILE A 163 -6.07 -16.14 -8.05
N PHE A 164 -7.29 -15.76 -7.67
CA PHE A 164 -8.47 -16.65 -7.62
C PHE A 164 -9.24 -16.71 -8.94
N ARG A 165 -8.61 -16.31 -10.05
CA ARG A 165 -9.17 -16.35 -11.40
C ARG A 165 -8.65 -17.54 -12.19
#